data_AF-A0A1C5A2G1-F1
#
_entry.id   AF-A0A1C5A2G1-F1
#
_cell.length_a   1.000
_cell.length_b   1.000
_cell.length_c   1.000
_cell.angle_alpha   90.00
_cell.angle_beta   90.00
_cell.angle_gamma   90.00
#
_symmetry.space_group_name_H-M   'P 1'
#
loop_
_entity.id
_entity.type
_entity.pdbx_description
1 polymer ?
#
loop_
_entity_poly.entity_id
_entity_poly.type
_entity_poly.pdbx_seq_one_letter_code
_entity_poly.pdbx_strand_id
1 'polypeptide(L)'
;MEGWYSANGLIVSNCDCVHIPAREDSADDLRTDPKKYFASLSAAEQDRLFTVGGAEAIRAGADIAQVVNARKGMYEAGGRQFTRTGTRRRKRPRLMPEQILREAGGDRAEALRLLKLHNYLR
;
A
#
# COMPACT_ATOMS: atom_id res chain seq x y z
N MET A 1 12.41 28.58 15.18
CA MET A 1 11.14 29.04 15.77
C MET A 1 10.03 28.39 14.95
N GLU A 2 9.55 27.23 15.38
CA GLU A 2 8.52 26.43 14.70
C GLU A 2 7.18 27.18 14.74
N GLY A 3 6.75 27.69 13.59
CA GLY A 3 5.47 28.39 13.45
C GLY A 3 4.43 27.47 12.83
N TRP A 4 3.40 27.16 13.59
CA TRP A 4 2.19 26.50 13.10
C TRP A 4 1.33 27.56 12.40
N TYR A 5 1.27 27.57 11.07
CA TYR A 5 0.37 28.47 10.34
C TYR A 5 -1.02 27.84 10.24
N SER A 6 -2.02 28.49 10.81
CA SER A 6 -3.42 28.08 10.69
C SER A 6 -4.01 28.59 9.36
N ALA A 7 -3.99 27.76 8.33
CA ALA A 7 -4.88 27.94 7.20
C ALA A 7 -6.22 27.26 7.54
N ASN A 8 -7.23 28.06 7.95
CA ASN A 8 -8.63 27.62 8.04
C ASN A 8 -8.89 26.29 8.78
N GLY A 9 -8.23 26.07 9.93
CA GLY A 9 -8.51 24.92 10.80
C GLY A 9 -7.92 23.57 10.36
N LEU A 10 -7.11 23.54 9.28
CA LEU A 10 -6.35 22.35 8.90
C LEU A 10 -4.94 22.43 9.50
N ILE A 11 -4.61 21.48 10.38
CA ILE A 11 -3.23 21.25 10.81
C ILE A 11 -2.48 20.64 9.63
N VAL A 12 -1.76 21.47 8.87
CA VAL A 12 -0.84 21.01 7.82
C VAL A 12 0.57 21.09 8.38
N SER A 13 1.25 19.95 8.48
CA SER A 13 2.68 19.92 8.80
C SER A 13 3.47 20.36 7.56
N ASN A 14 3.93 21.61 7.55
CA ASN A 14 4.98 22.16 6.67
C ASN A 14 4.85 21.90 5.15
N CYS A 15 3.64 21.69 4.65
CA CYS A 15 3.36 21.56 3.21
C CYS A 15 2.73 22.85 2.69
N ASP A 16 3.45 23.58 1.85
CA ASP A 16 2.95 24.74 1.08
C ASP A 16 2.12 24.28 -0.14
N CYS A 17 1.18 23.35 0.06
CA CYS A 17 0.33 22.87 -1.02
C CYS A 17 -0.73 23.93 -1.36
N VAL A 18 -0.65 24.53 -2.55
CA VAL A 18 -1.70 25.38 -3.12
C VAL A 18 -2.54 24.58 -4.13
N HIS A 19 -3.86 24.63 -4.01
CA HIS A 19 -4.77 24.04 -5.01
C HIS A 19 -5.14 25.13 -6.01
N ILE A 20 -4.73 24.97 -7.27
CA ILE A 20 -5.14 25.85 -8.36
C ILE A 20 -6.38 25.23 -9.02
N PRO A 21 -7.56 25.85 -8.92
CA PRO A 21 -8.75 25.37 -9.63
C PRO A 21 -8.55 25.56 -11.15
N ALA A 22 -8.83 24.51 -11.92
CA ALA A 22 -8.80 24.53 -13.38
C ALA A 22 -10.17 24.15 -13.94
N ARG A 23 -10.49 24.61 -15.16
CA ARG A 23 -11.72 24.19 -15.86
C ARG A 23 -11.52 22.78 -16.41
N GLU A 24 -12.56 21.94 -16.33
CA GLU A 24 -12.51 20.54 -16.78
C GLU A 24 -12.12 20.37 -18.26
N ASP A 25 -12.35 21.38 -19.10
CA ASP A 25 -11.98 21.39 -20.53
C ASP A 25 -10.51 21.74 -20.81
N SER A 26 -9.81 22.28 -19.81
CA SER A 26 -8.45 22.83 -19.91
C SER A 26 -7.42 22.02 -19.10
N ALA A 27 -7.89 21.16 -18.22
CA ALA A 27 -7.06 20.28 -17.40
C ALA A 27 -7.01 18.88 -18.03
N ASP A 28 -5.81 18.38 -18.28
CA ASP A 28 -5.58 16.96 -18.56
C ASP A 28 -5.97 16.09 -17.33
N ASP A 29 -5.81 14.76 -17.38
CA ASP A 29 -6.03 13.91 -16.19
C ASP A 29 -4.93 14.16 -15.13
N LEU A 30 -5.14 15.20 -14.31
CA LEU A 30 -4.25 15.60 -13.21
C LEU A 30 -4.26 14.61 -12.03
N ARG A 31 -4.98 13.49 -12.13
CA ARG A 31 -5.02 12.48 -11.07
C ARG A 31 -3.73 11.69 -11.04
N THR A 32 -3.17 11.54 -9.85
CA THR A 32 -2.10 10.56 -9.62
C THR A 32 -2.70 9.16 -9.55
N ASP A 33 -2.24 8.25 -10.42
CA ASP A 33 -2.63 6.83 -10.40
C ASP A 33 -1.48 6.00 -9.80
N PRO A 34 -1.66 5.44 -8.58
CA PRO A 34 -0.64 4.61 -7.93
C PRO A 34 -0.24 3.38 -8.74
N LYS A 35 -1.17 2.78 -9.50
CA LYS A 35 -0.88 1.61 -10.34
C LYS A 35 -0.05 1.99 -11.56
N LYS A 36 -0.33 3.15 -12.18
CA LYS A 36 0.53 3.67 -13.26
C LYS A 36 1.93 3.97 -12.75
N TYR A 37 2.05 4.59 -11.57
CA TYR A 37 3.36 4.82 -10.94
C TYR A 37 4.10 3.49 -10.71
N PHE A 38 3.46 2.50 -10.11
CA PHE A 38 4.07 1.18 -9.92
C PHE A 38 4.51 0.54 -11.24
N ALA A 39 3.67 0.60 -12.27
CA ALA A 39 3.96 0.04 -13.59
C ALA A 39 5.08 0.78 -14.33
N SER A 40 5.33 2.06 -14.02
CA SER A 40 6.43 2.83 -14.61
C SER A 40 7.81 2.47 -14.05
N LEU A 41 7.88 1.78 -12.92
CA LEU A 41 9.12 1.39 -12.26
C LEU A 41 9.68 0.08 -12.85
N SER A 42 11.00 -0.05 -12.87
CA SER A 42 11.64 -1.34 -13.14
C SER A 42 11.30 -2.37 -12.05
N ALA A 43 11.44 -3.67 -12.34
CA ALA A 43 11.18 -4.72 -11.35
C ALA A 43 12.05 -4.56 -10.09
N ALA A 44 13.32 -4.14 -10.25
CA ALA A 44 14.22 -3.89 -9.13
C ALA A 44 13.77 -2.69 -8.28
N GLU A 45 13.23 -1.63 -8.91
CA GLU A 45 12.69 -0.47 -8.19
C GLU A 45 11.35 -0.78 -7.50
N GLN A 46 10.49 -1.57 -8.15
CA GLN A 46 9.27 -2.10 -7.53
C GLN A 46 9.64 -2.86 -6.25
N ASP A 47 10.59 -3.79 -6.33
CA ASP A 47 11.01 -4.59 -5.18
C ASP A 47 11.72 -3.74 -4.13
N ARG A 48 12.50 -2.72 -4.52
CA ARG A 48 13.16 -1.81 -3.57
C ARG A 48 12.15 -0.95 -2.79
N LEU A 49 11.18 -0.35 -3.48
CA LEU A 49 10.23 0.59 -2.89
C LEU A 49 9.10 -0.15 -2.15
N PHE A 50 8.61 -1.26 -2.73
CA PHE A 50 7.45 -2.00 -2.22
C PHE A 50 7.81 -3.31 -1.53
N THR A 51 9.10 -3.63 -1.33
CA THR A 51 9.65 -4.98 -0.99
C THR A 51 9.33 -6.02 -2.05
N VAL A 52 10.17 -7.06 -2.12
CA VAL A 52 9.92 -8.22 -2.98
C VAL A 52 8.49 -8.75 -2.80
N GLY A 53 8.04 -8.93 -1.55
CA GLY A 53 6.72 -9.51 -1.33
C GLY A 53 5.54 -8.59 -1.58
N GLY A 54 5.66 -7.32 -1.22
CA GLY A 54 4.65 -6.33 -1.59
C GLY A 54 4.56 -6.12 -3.10
N ALA A 55 5.69 -6.03 -3.80
CA ALA A 55 5.74 -5.89 -5.25
C ALA A 55 5.16 -7.11 -5.97
N GLU A 56 5.49 -8.32 -5.54
CA GLU A 56 4.91 -9.55 -6.09
C GLU A 56 3.39 -9.61 -5.85
N ALA A 57 2.91 -9.24 -4.66
CA ALA A 57 1.48 -9.14 -4.40
C ALA A 57 0.79 -8.14 -5.34
N ILE A 58 1.38 -6.96 -5.56
CA ILE A 58 0.84 -5.95 -6.49
C ILE A 58 0.83 -6.47 -7.93
N ARG A 59 1.91 -7.13 -8.37
CA ARG A 59 1.99 -7.80 -9.69
C ARG A 59 0.94 -8.90 -9.85
N ALA A 60 0.57 -9.57 -8.75
CA ALA A 60 -0.52 -10.55 -8.70
C ALA A 60 -1.93 -9.92 -8.71
N GLY A 61 -2.04 -8.59 -8.73
CA GLY A 61 -3.29 -7.85 -8.77
C GLY A 61 -3.78 -7.33 -7.42
N ALA A 62 -2.95 -7.39 -6.37
CA ALA A 62 -3.36 -6.91 -5.05
C ALA A 62 -3.64 -5.42 -5.06
N ASP A 63 -4.54 -5.00 -4.17
CA ASP A 63 -4.77 -3.59 -3.90
C ASP A 63 -3.50 -2.94 -3.33
N ILE A 64 -2.87 -2.06 -4.13
CA ILE A 64 -1.63 -1.37 -3.79
C ILE A 64 -1.74 -0.56 -2.49
N ALA A 65 -2.90 0.04 -2.21
CA ALA A 65 -3.11 0.77 -0.97
C ALA A 65 -3.16 -0.19 0.23
N GLN A 66 -3.72 -1.40 0.07
CA GLN A 66 -3.71 -2.40 1.12
C GLN A 66 -2.29 -2.91 1.43
N VAL A 67 -1.47 -3.12 0.40
CA VAL A 67 -0.08 -3.57 0.54
C VAL A 67 0.77 -2.51 1.27
N VAL A 68 0.73 -1.26 0.80
CA VAL A 68 1.50 -0.17 1.41
C VAL A 68 1.06 0.08 2.85
N ASN A 69 -0.25 0.12 3.11
CA ASN A 69 -0.77 0.39 4.45
C ASN A 69 -0.57 -0.78 5.44
N ALA A 70 -0.44 -2.02 4.96
CA ALA A 70 -0.18 -3.17 5.82
C ALA A 70 1.10 -2.97 6.66
N ARG A 71 2.12 -2.33 6.10
CA ARG A 71 3.38 -2.04 6.79
C ARG A 71 3.21 -1.16 8.03
N LYS A 72 2.32 -0.16 7.98
CA LYS A 72 2.11 0.77 9.11
C LYS A 72 1.66 0.06 10.39
N GLY A 73 0.95 -1.05 10.25
CA GLY A 73 0.41 -1.83 11.36
C GLY A 73 1.17 -3.12 11.61
N MET A 74 2.40 -3.26 11.09
CA MET A 74 3.15 -4.51 11.17
C MET A 74 3.50 -4.87 12.61
N TYR A 75 3.32 -6.14 12.95
CA TYR A 75 3.75 -6.71 14.22
C TYR A 75 4.11 -8.18 14.04
N GLU A 76 4.95 -8.69 14.93
CA GLU A 76 5.34 -10.10 14.94
C GLU A 76 4.67 -10.85 16.09
N ALA A 77 4.24 -12.08 15.82
CA ALA A 77 3.72 -12.99 16.84
C ALA A 77 4.00 -14.44 16.43
N GLY A 78 4.56 -15.25 17.33
CA GLY A 78 4.85 -16.66 17.05
C GLY A 78 5.74 -16.88 15.81
N GLY A 79 6.72 -16.00 15.58
CA GLY A 79 7.64 -16.09 14.44
C GLY A 79 7.04 -15.72 13.07
N ARG A 80 5.84 -15.13 13.04
CA ARG A 80 5.14 -14.72 11.81
C ARG A 80 4.84 -13.22 11.84
N GLN A 81 4.86 -12.61 10.66
CA GLN A 81 4.56 -11.18 10.51
C GLN A 81 3.08 -10.96 10.12
N PHE A 82 2.44 -10.07 10.86
CA PHE A 82 1.03 -9.72 10.72
C PHE A 82 0.83 -8.21 10.60
N THR A 83 -0.37 -7.77 10.25
CA THR A 83 -0.76 -6.36 10.24
C THR A 83 -2.05 -6.10 11.01
N ARG A 84 -2.09 -4.96 11.71
CA ARG A 84 -3.30 -4.37 12.32
C ARG A 84 -4.04 -3.41 11.38
N THR A 85 -3.50 -3.15 10.19
CA THR A 85 -4.08 -2.22 9.22
C THR A 85 -4.94 -2.97 8.19
N GLY A 86 -6.06 -2.37 7.77
CA GLY A 86 -6.99 -3.01 6.83
C GLY A 86 -7.63 -4.29 7.40
N THR A 87 -7.43 -4.56 8.69
CA THR A 87 -8.19 -5.52 9.46
C THR A 87 -9.48 -4.82 9.91
N ARG A 88 -10.56 -4.94 9.12
CA ARG A 88 -11.91 -4.82 9.72
C ARG A 88 -11.98 -5.80 10.90
N ARG A 89 -12.95 -5.69 11.83
CA ARG A 89 -13.17 -6.63 12.96
C ARG A 89 -13.10 -8.10 12.49
N ARG A 90 -11.91 -8.66 12.37
CA ARG A 90 -11.63 -9.98 11.81
C ARG A 90 -11.38 -10.87 13.01
N LYS A 91 -11.98 -12.05 12.97
CA LYS A 91 -11.72 -13.09 13.97
C LYS A 91 -10.27 -13.61 13.94
N ARG A 92 -9.53 -13.34 12.85
CA ARG A 92 -8.16 -13.84 12.64
C ARG A 92 -7.21 -12.71 12.22
N PRO A 93 -5.96 -12.71 12.71
CA PRO A 93 -4.89 -11.83 12.24
C PRO A 93 -4.71 -11.90 10.72
N ARG A 94 -4.33 -10.76 10.11
CA ARG A 94 -3.98 -10.69 8.69
C ARG A 94 -2.47 -10.80 8.54
N LEU A 95 -1.99 -11.73 7.71
CA LEU A 95 -0.55 -11.85 7.43
C LEU A 95 -0.06 -10.69 6.58
N MET A 96 1.22 -10.37 6.72
CA MET A 96 1.95 -9.49 5.80
C MET A 96 2.09 -10.16 4.41
N PRO A 97 2.11 -9.40 3.29
CA PRO A 97 2.36 -9.97 1.96
C PRO A 97 3.66 -10.77 1.89
N GLU A 98 4.71 -10.28 2.53
CA GLU A 98 6.03 -10.93 2.57
C GLU A 98 5.97 -12.26 3.33
N GLN A 99 5.17 -12.32 4.41
CA GLN A 99 4.94 -13.55 5.17
C GLN A 99 4.09 -14.55 4.38
N ILE A 100 3.10 -14.08 3.63
CA ILE A 100 2.27 -14.93 2.76
C ILE A 100 3.14 -15.65 1.73
N LEU A 101 4.05 -14.93 1.07
CA LEU A 101 4.92 -15.55 0.07
C LEU A 101 5.92 -16.52 0.68
N ARG A 102 6.43 -16.20 1.88
CA ARG A 102 7.27 -17.11 2.65
C ARG A 102 6.53 -18.41 2.97
N GLU A 103 5.26 -18.33 3.36
CA GLU A 103 4.42 -19.50 3.63
C GLU A 103 4.03 -20.28 2.37
N ALA A 104 3.87 -19.59 1.24
CA ALA A 104 3.63 -20.22 -0.05
C ALA A 104 4.85 -21.00 -0.57
N GLY A 105 6.06 -20.69 -0.10
CA GLY A 105 7.27 -21.46 -0.43
C GLY A 105 7.62 -21.47 -1.92
N GLY A 106 7.24 -20.43 -2.66
CA GLY A 106 7.43 -20.34 -4.12
C GLY A 106 6.31 -20.94 -4.97
N ASP A 107 5.28 -21.55 -4.35
CA ASP A 107 4.08 -21.96 -5.07
C ASP A 107 3.19 -20.74 -5.36
N ARG A 108 3.10 -20.38 -6.63
CA ARG A 108 2.27 -19.27 -7.11
C ARG A 108 0.78 -19.48 -6.81
N ALA A 109 0.26 -20.69 -6.95
CA ALA A 109 -1.15 -20.96 -6.70
C ALA A 109 -1.48 -20.77 -5.20
N GLU A 110 -0.59 -21.26 -4.33
CA GLU A 110 -0.73 -21.08 -2.89
C GLU A 110 -0.59 -19.61 -2.47
N ALA A 111 0.36 -18.88 -3.05
CA ALA A 111 0.51 -17.44 -2.84
C ALA A 111 -0.77 -16.68 -3.17
N LEU A 112 -1.37 -16.95 -4.34
CA LEU A 112 -2.64 -16.34 -4.74
C LEU A 112 -3.79 -16.72 -3.81
N ARG A 113 -3.85 -17.98 -3.37
CA ARG A 113 -4.86 -18.46 -2.41
C ARG A 113 -4.77 -17.72 -1.07
N LEU A 114 -3.56 -17.58 -0.54
CA LEU A 114 -3.28 -16.88 0.71
C LEU A 114 -3.53 -15.37 0.59
N LEU A 115 -3.14 -14.75 -0.53
CA LEU A 115 -3.43 -13.33 -0.79
C LEU A 115 -4.93 -13.04 -0.84
N LYS A 116 -5.73 -13.94 -1.45
CA LYS A 116 -7.21 -13.88 -1.41
C LYS A 116 -7.75 -14.09 0.01
N LEU A 117 -7.27 -15.11 0.73
CA LEU A 117 -7.66 -15.38 2.12
C LEU A 117 -7.44 -14.16 3.03
N HIS A 118 -6.33 -13.46 2.83
CA HIS A 118 -5.97 -12.25 3.56
C HIS A 118 -6.49 -10.95 2.93
N ASN A 119 -7.38 -11.03 1.94
CA ASN A 119 -8.04 -9.88 1.29
C ASN A 119 -7.07 -8.85 0.70
N TYR A 120 -5.91 -9.28 0.22
CA TYR A 120 -5.07 -8.46 -0.65
C TYR A 120 -5.59 -8.50 -2.10
N LEU A 121 -6.13 -9.65 -2.51
CA LEU A 121 -6.84 -9.86 -3.77
C LEU A 121 -8.34 -9.96 -3.50
N ARG A 122 -9.15 -9.39 -4.39
CA ARG A 122 -10.61 -9.56 -4.43
C ARG A 122 -11.00 -10.50 -5.55
#